data_AF-A0A0F9M0K4-F1
#
_entry.id   AF-A0A0F9M0K4-F1
#
_cell.length_a   1.000
_cell.length_b   1.000
_cell.length_c   1.000
_cell.angle_alpha   90.00
_cell.angle_beta   90.00
_cell.angle_gamma   90.00
#
_symmetry.space_group_name_H-M   'P 1'
#
loop_
_entity.id
_entity.type
_entity.pdbx_description
1 polymer ?
#
loop_
_entity_poly.entity_id
_entity_poly.type
_entity_poly.pdbx_seq_one_letter_code
_entity_poly.pdbx_strand_id
1 'polypeptide(L)'
;MSYGTKVELIASTPDAEHLIEKAGRLCYATDDKTGMSPGWLQKRIADGHLSLVEHAHTTWHITCSRVTSHQLVRHRIASYSQRSQRYVKESEPRYIIPPQLSGALETVFRDAMKAAWYTYETLLLNGVPPDQARYVLPNATETQLIMTMNFRELHHFLSLRTSSKASEEMQEVANSIKRICQEMWPNVFGSE
;
A
#
# COMPACT_ATOMS: atom_id res chain seq x y z
N MET A 1 2.94 9.51 16.02
CA MET A 1 4.08 8.59 16.19
C MET A 1 4.14 7.72 14.94
N SER A 2 5.33 7.30 14.48
CA SER A 2 5.47 6.61 13.19
C SER A 2 5.98 5.18 13.38
N TYR A 3 5.47 4.26 12.55
CA TYR A 3 5.92 2.89 12.39
C TYR A 3 7.14 2.78 11.46
N GLY A 4 7.56 3.87 10.81
CA GLY A 4 8.70 3.88 9.89
C GLY A 4 8.40 3.22 8.54
N THR A 5 7.14 3.18 8.13
CA THR A 5 6.75 2.63 6.82
C THR A 5 7.29 3.50 5.69
N LYS A 6 7.59 2.89 4.54
CA LYS A 6 8.05 3.61 3.34
C LYS A 6 7.09 3.34 2.19
N VAL A 7 6.68 4.40 1.51
CA VAL A 7 5.79 4.37 0.36
C VAL A 7 6.39 5.23 -0.74
N GLU A 8 6.56 4.65 -1.91
CA GLU A 8 7.10 5.31 -3.10
C GLU A 8 6.20 5.04 -4.30
N LEU A 9 5.82 6.09 -5.03
CA LEU A 9 5.16 5.95 -6.34
C LEU A 9 6.21 5.58 -7.38
N ILE A 10 6.10 4.40 -7.98
CA ILE A 10 7.08 3.92 -8.97
C ILE A 10 6.58 3.99 -10.41
N ALA A 11 5.26 4.00 -10.62
CA ALA A 11 4.66 4.22 -11.93
C ALA A 11 3.23 4.71 -11.81
N SER A 12 2.76 5.46 -12.79
CA SER A 12 1.36 5.86 -12.94
C SER A 12 0.98 5.96 -14.41
N THR A 13 -0.32 5.96 -14.70
CA THR A 13 -0.83 6.28 -16.03
C THR A 13 -0.44 7.73 -16.40
N PRO A 14 0.27 7.95 -17.52
CA PRO A 14 0.55 9.30 -18.01
C PRO A 14 -0.75 10.05 -18.29
N ASP A 15 -0.78 11.35 -17.95
CA ASP A 15 -1.95 12.22 -18.17
C ASP A 15 -3.28 11.62 -17.69
N ALA A 16 -3.26 10.92 -16.55
CA ALA A 16 -4.38 10.14 -16.02
C ALA A 16 -5.72 10.89 -16.02
N GLU A 17 -5.75 12.13 -15.54
CA GLU A 17 -6.99 12.93 -15.48
C GLU A 17 -7.54 13.23 -16.88
N HIS A 18 -6.66 13.55 -17.85
CA HIS A 18 -7.06 13.75 -19.23
C HIS A 18 -7.61 12.46 -19.86
N LEU A 19 -6.97 11.32 -19.59
CA LEU A 19 -7.47 10.01 -20.05
C LEU A 19 -8.87 9.72 -19.50
N ILE A 20 -9.09 9.95 -18.20
CA ILE A 20 -10.38 9.75 -17.55
C ILE A 20 -11.44 10.68 -18.15
N GLU A 21 -11.11 11.95 -18.39
CA GLU A 21 -12.04 12.93 -18.98
C GLU A 21 -12.44 12.50 -20.39
N LYS A 22 -11.45 12.12 -21.22
CA LYS A 22 -11.69 11.63 -22.57
C LYS A 22 -12.58 10.39 -22.57
N ALA A 23 -12.30 9.40 -21.72
CA ALA A 23 -13.12 8.19 -21.59
C ALA A 23 -14.56 8.52 -21.20
N GLY A 24 -14.75 9.47 -20.28
CA GLY A 24 -16.08 9.91 -19.87
C GLY A 24 -16.82 10.72 -20.93
N ARG A 25 -16.13 11.58 -21.70
CA ARG A 25 -16.74 12.42 -22.74
C ARG A 25 -17.22 11.63 -23.95
N LEU A 26 -16.54 10.53 -24.28
CA LEU A 26 -16.98 9.58 -25.28
C LEU A 26 -18.41 9.07 -25.01
N CYS A 27 -18.74 8.79 -23.73
CA CYS A 27 -20.08 8.34 -23.33
C CYS A 27 -21.19 9.36 -23.64
N TYR A 28 -20.85 10.63 -23.81
CA TYR A 28 -21.78 11.73 -24.10
C TYR A 28 -21.58 12.34 -25.50
N ALA A 29 -20.68 11.79 -26.32
CA ALA A 29 -20.25 12.37 -27.60
C ALA A 29 -19.88 13.86 -27.48
N THR A 30 -19.12 14.21 -26.44
CA THR A 30 -18.66 15.59 -26.16
C THR A 30 -17.14 15.70 -26.11
N ASP A 31 -16.45 14.86 -26.89
CA ASP A 31 -14.99 14.78 -26.97
C ASP A 31 -14.36 16.13 -27.38
N ASP A 32 -15.09 16.94 -28.14
CA ASP A 32 -14.74 18.31 -28.54
C ASP A 32 -14.51 19.26 -27.36
N LYS A 33 -15.04 18.93 -26.17
CA LYS A 33 -14.96 19.76 -24.95
C LYS A 33 -13.88 19.31 -23.97
N THR A 34 -13.05 18.33 -24.31
CA THR A 34 -12.01 17.78 -23.42
C THR A 34 -11.02 18.86 -22.99
N GLY A 35 -10.77 18.99 -21.69
CA GLY A 35 -9.87 20.01 -21.12
C GLY A 35 -10.47 21.42 -21.06
N MET A 36 -11.71 21.63 -21.55
CA MET A 36 -12.35 22.95 -21.58
C MET A 36 -13.28 23.21 -20.39
N SER A 37 -13.58 22.20 -19.57
CA SER A 37 -14.57 22.29 -18.49
C SER A 37 -13.93 21.99 -17.12
N PRO A 38 -13.41 23.00 -16.42
CA PRO A 38 -12.93 22.84 -15.05
C PRO A 38 -14.02 22.22 -14.15
N GLY A 39 -13.64 21.28 -13.28
CA GLY A 39 -14.58 20.63 -12.37
C GLY A 39 -15.45 19.52 -12.99
N TRP A 40 -15.30 19.24 -14.29
CA TRP A 40 -16.13 18.23 -14.97
C TRP A 40 -15.92 16.82 -14.39
N LEU A 41 -14.66 16.42 -14.18
CA LEU A 41 -14.29 15.13 -13.59
C LEU A 41 -14.85 14.97 -12.18
N GLN A 42 -14.61 15.96 -11.31
CA GLN A 42 -15.11 16.00 -9.94
C GLN A 42 -16.61 15.80 -9.91
N LYS A 43 -17.35 16.52 -10.78
CA LYS A 43 -18.80 16.39 -10.87
C LYS A 43 -19.23 14.98 -11.27
N ARG A 44 -18.58 14.35 -12.25
CA ARG A 44 -18.91 12.97 -12.66
C ARG A 44 -18.62 11.95 -11.56
N ILE A 45 -17.52 12.13 -10.83
CA ILE A 45 -17.15 11.28 -9.69
C ILE A 45 -18.19 11.44 -8.57
N ALA A 46 -18.58 12.67 -8.25
CA ALA A 46 -19.61 12.98 -7.25
C ALA A 46 -20.99 12.40 -7.62
N ASP A 47 -21.34 12.38 -8.91
CA ASP A 47 -22.55 11.75 -9.43
C ASP A 47 -22.48 10.20 -9.41
N GLY A 48 -21.36 9.61 -9.00
CA GLY A 48 -21.18 8.16 -8.86
C GLY A 48 -20.69 7.44 -10.12
N HIS A 49 -20.24 8.16 -11.15
CA HIS A 49 -19.66 7.56 -12.37
C HIS A 49 -18.22 7.06 -12.15
N LEU A 50 -18.03 6.20 -11.14
CA LEU A 50 -16.71 5.73 -10.68
C LEU A 50 -16.02 4.75 -11.63
N SER A 51 -16.73 4.19 -12.62
CA SER A 51 -16.09 3.36 -13.65
C SER A 51 -15.11 4.17 -14.51
N LEU A 52 -15.30 5.49 -14.63
CA LEU A 52 -14.42 6.36 -15.42
C LEU A 52 -13.00 6.36 -14.88
N VAL A 53 -12.84 6.35 -13.55
CA VAL A 53 -11.51 6.41 -12.92
C VAL A 53 -10.78 5.05 -12.95
N GLU A 54 -11.44 3.97 -13.38
CA GLU A 54 -10.76 2.67 -13.56
C GLU A 54 -9.73 2.65 -14.70
N HIS A 55 -9.82 3.60 -15.64
CA HIS A 55 -8.89 3.69 -16.77
C HIS A 55 -7.48 4.15 -16.37
N ALA A 56 -7.31 4.75 -15.19
CA ALA A 56 -6.02 5.16 -14.66
C ALA A 56 -5.57 4.27 -13.51
N HIS A 57 -4.27 4.02 -13.40
CA HIS A 57 -3.68 3.19 -12.36
C HIS A 57 -2.37 3.77 -11.82
N THR A 58 -2.03 3.33 -10.60
CA THR A 58 -0.78 3.64 -9.91
C THR A 58 -0.11 2.35 -9.46
N THR A 59 1.22 2.37 -9.42
CA THR A 59 2.05 1.30 -8.87
C THR A 59 2.95 1.85 -7.79
N TRP A 60 2.97 1.19 -6.64
CA TRP A 60 3.63 1.62 -5.42
C TRP A 60 4.66 0.60 -4.98
N HIS A 61 5.80 1.05 -4.49
CA HIS A 61 6.72 0.25 -3.69
C HIS A 61 6.50 0.57 -2.21
N ILE A 62 6.16 -0.46 -1.43
CA ILE A 62 5.76 -0.32 -0.03
C ILE A 62 6.66 -1.20 0.84
N THR A 63 7.24 -0.62 1.89
CA THR A 63 7.92 -1.32 2.98
C THR A 63 7.08 -1.21 4.25
N CYS A 64 6.68 -2.34 4.83
CA CYS A 64 5.84 -2.45 6.03
C CYS A 64 6.05 -3.80 6.74
N SER A 65 5.32 -4.07 7.82
CA SER A 65 5.34 -5.36 8.51
C SER A 65 4.57 -6.45 7.74
N ARG A 66 4.85 -7.72 8.06
CA ARG A 66 4.06 -8.86 7.57
C ARG A 66 2.59 -8.74 7.95
N VAL A 67 2.27 -8.26 9.16
CA VAL A 67 0.88 -8.00 9.59
C VAL A 67 0.17 -7.04 8.66
N THR A 68 0.79 -5.90 8.35
CA THR A 68 0.19 -4.89 7.48
C THR A 68 0.05 -5.40 6.05
N SER A 69 1.05 -6.11 5.52
CA SER A 69 0.94 -6.74 4.20
C SER A 69 -0.20 -7.74 4.12
N HIS A 70 -0.47 -8.50 5.19
CA HIS A 70 -1.56 -9.48 5.24
C HIS A 70 -2.96 -8.83 5.27
N GLN A 71 -3.05 -7.57 5.70
CA GLN A 71 -4.27 -6.76 5.54
C GLN A 71 -4.35 -6.13 4.14
N LEU A 72 -3.22 -5.70 3.59
CA LEU A 72 -3.12 -5.02 2.30
C LEU A 72 -3.59 -5.92 1.16
N VAL A 73 -3.13 -7.17 1.11
CA VAL A 73 -3.49 -8.15 0.06
C VAL A 73 -4.95 -8.63 0.09
N ARG A 74 -5.77 -8.10 1.02
CA ARG A 74 -7.21 -8.37 1.08
C ARG A 74 -8.02 -7.51 0.09
N HIS A 75 -7.41 -6.45 -0.43
CA HIS A 75 -7.94 -5.64 -1.52
C HIS A 75 -7.67 -6.38 -2.83
N ARG A 76 -8.73 -6.92 -3.45
CA ARG A 76 -8.59 -7.94 -4.51
C ARG A 76 -8.50 -7.34 -5.90
N ILE A 77 -8.90 -6.08 -6.08
CA ILE A 77 -8.82 -5.39 -7.38
C ILE A 77 -7.48 -4.67 -7.46
N ALA A 78 -6.41 -5.44 -7.23
CA ALA A 78 -5.04 -4.98 -7.16
C ALA A 78 -4.09 -6.08 -7.63
N SER A 79 -2.89 -5.71 -8.04
CA SER A 79 -1.81 -6.64 -8.38
C SER A 79 -0.68 -6.51 -7.38
N TYR A 80 -0.09 -7.65 -6.97
CA TYR A 80 0.94 -7.69 -5.93
C TYR A 80 2.15 -8.51 -6.34
N SER A 81 3.34 -7.98 -6.08
CA SER A 81 4.60 -8.73 -6.10
C SER A 81 5.33 -8.50 -4.78
N GLN A 82 5.45 -9.54 -3.96
CA GLN A 82 5.97 -9.41 -2.60
C GLN A 82 7.27 -10.18 -2.39
N ARG A 83 8.19 -9.58 -1.63
CA ARG A 83 9.43 -10.23 -1.17
C ARG A 83 9.11 -11.55 -0.48
N SER A 84 9.58 -12.66 -1.05
CA SER A 84 9.25 -14.01 -0.61
C SER A 84 10.27 -14.55 0.39
N GLN A 85 9.82 -14.86 1.61
CA GLN A 85 10.62 -15.57 2.62
C GLN A 85 10.94 -17.03 2.25
N ARG A 86 10.37 -17.57 1.15
CA ARG A 86 10.74 -18.90 0.63
C ARG A 86 12.07 -18.89 -0.09
N TYR A 87 12.39 -17.75 -0.72
CA TYR A 87 13.56 -17.61 -1.60
C TYR A 87 14.59 -16.65 -1.03
N VAL A 88 14.15 -15.60 -0.33
CA VAL A 88 15.05 -14.64 0.28
C VAL A 88 15.22 -14.98 1.75
N LYS A 89 16.48 -15.23 2.15
CA LYS A 89 16.85 -15.47 3.54
C LYS A 89 16.74 -14.16 4.31
N GLU A 90 16.02 -14.16 5.43
CA GLU A 90 15.94 -13.01 6.33
C GLU A 90 17.05 -13.11 7.39
N SER A 91 18.30 -13.20 6.93
CA SER A 91 19.49 -13.32 7.79
C SER A 91 19.83 -12.04 8.54
N GLU A 92 19.23 -10.91 8.17
CA GLU A 92 19.33 -9.67 8.92
C GLU A 92 18.00 -9.42 9.66
N PRO A 93 18.05 -9.08 10.96
CA PRO A 93 16.85 -8.80 11.74
C PRO A 93 16.21 -7.46 11.36
N ARG A 94 15.32 -7.51 10.37
CA ARG A 94 14.45 -6.39 9.96
C ARG A 94 13.03 -6.62 10.43
N TYR A 95 12.53 -5.72 11.28
CA TYR A 95 11.18 -5.75 11.82
C TYR A 95 10.69 -4.35 12.18
N ILE A 96 9.37 -4.18 12.15
CA ILE A 96 8.69 -2.95 12.55
C ILE A 96 8.37 -3.02 14.05
N ILE A 97 8.71 -1.95 14.77
CA ILE A 97 8.39 -1.81 16.19
C ILE A 97 7.17 -0.88 16.30
N PRO A 98 6.06 -1.33 16.91
CA PRO A 98 4.94 -0.44 17.19
C PRO A 98 5.40 0.74 18.07
N PRO A 99 5.12 1.99 17.70
CA PRO A 99 5.64 3.18 18.38
C PRO A 99 5.16 3.32 19.83
N GLN A 100 4.12 2.60 20.23
CA GLN A 100 3.63 2.53 21.61
C GLN A 100 4.60 1.76 22.52
N LEU A 101 5.41 0.85 21.95
CA LEU A 101 6.41 0.11 22.70
C LEU A 101 7.63 0.99 22.88
N SER A 102 7.81 1.49 24.09
CA SER A 102 8.94 2.35 24.47
C SER A 102 9.58 1.88 25.77
N GLY A 103 10.85 2.26 25.99
CA GLY A 103 11.59 1.92 27.20
C GLY A 103 11.64 0.42 27.46
N ALA A 104 11.21 -0.02 28.65
CA ALA A 104 11.24 -1.43 29.04
C ALA A 104 10.38 -2.34 28.14
N LEU A 105 9.25 -1.84 27.63
CA LEU A 105 8.38 -2.63 26.73
C LEU A 105 9.04 -2.87 25.37
N GLU A 106 9.78 -1.87 24.88
CA GLU A 106 10.58 -2.03 23.65
C GLU A 106 11.66 -3.09 23.82
N THR A 107 12.33 -3.13 24.98
CA THR A 107 13.32 -4.17 25.30
C THR A 107 12.71 -5.56 25.26
N VAL A 108 11.56 -5.78 25.91
CA VAL A 108 10.85 -7.07 25.88
C VAL A 108 10.53 -7.50 24.45
N PHE A 109 10.06 -6.57 23.62
CA PHE A 109 9.79 -6.84 22.21
C PHE A 109 11.06 -7.22 21.44
N ARG A 110 12.14 -6.45 21.61
CA ARG A 110 13.43 -6.70 20.94
C ARG A 110 14.02 -8.04 21.33
N ASP A 111 13.89 -8.45 22.59
CA ASP A 111 14.40 -9.74 23.05
C ASP A 111 13.62 -10.90 22.42
N ALA A 112 12.30 -10.79 22.27
CA ALA A 112 11.52 -11.75 21.50
C ALA A 112 11.96 -11.82 20.02
N MET A 113 12.24 -10.67 19.39
CA MET A 113 12.78 -10.64 18.02
C MET A 113 14.14 -11.34 17.94
N LYS A 114 15.07 -11.03 18.85
CA LYS A 114 16.40 -11.68 18.88
C LYS A 114 16.27 -13.19 18.98
N ALA A 115 15.40 -13.70 19.86
CA ALA A 115 15.17 -15.14 20.01
C ALA A 115 14.62 -15.78 18.74
N ALA A 116 13.68 -15.12 18.06
CA ALA A 116 13.13 -15.60 16.80
C ALA A 116 14.18 -15.67 15.68
N TRP A 117 15.01 -14.63 15.54
CA TRP A 117 16.07 -14.60 14.54
C TRP A 117 17.19 -15.60 14.83
N TYR A 118 17.61 -15.72 16.09
CA TYR A 118 18.56 -16.75 16.51
C TYR A 118 18.05 -18.15 16.16
N THR A 119 16.76 -18.42 16.42
CA THR A 119 16.13 -19.71 16.08
C THR A 119 16.10 -19.92 14.57
N TYR A 120 15.71 -18.91 13.79
CA TYR A 120 15.68 -18.96 12.34
C TYR A 120 17.06 -19.30 11.75
N GLU A 121 18.11 -18.59 12.19
CA GLU A 121 19.49 -18.84 11.75
C GLU A 121 19.97 -20.23 12.14
N THR A 122 19.69 -20.67 13.36
CA THR A 122 20.05 -22.01 13.83
C THR A 122 19.40 -23.10 12.97
N LEU A 123 18.12 -22.96 12.61
CA LEU A 123 17.43 -23.90 11.72
C LEU A 123 18.10 -23.94 10.34
N LEU A 124 18.43 -22.78 9.76
CA LEU A 124 19.11 -22.70 8.47
C LEU A 124 20.50 -23.37 8.51
N LEU A 125 21.28 -23.13 9.56
CA LEU A 125 22.61 -23.73 9.74
C LEU A 125 22.56 -25.26 9.87
N ASN A 126 21.45 -25.80 10.38
CA ASN A 126 21.20 -27.24 10.48
C ASN A 126 20.51 -27.82 9.23
N GLY A 127 20.50 -27.10 8.11
CA GLY A 127 20.02 -27.61 6.82
C GLY A 127 18.52 -27.51 6.59
N VAL A 128 17.76 -26.86 7.48
CA VAL A 128 16.32 -26.63 7.26
C VAL A 128 16.14 -25.61 6.12
N PRO A 129 15.28 -25.88 5.12
CA PRO A 129 15.03 -24.94 4.02
C PRO A 129 14.39 -23.63 4.52
N PRO A 130 14.65 -22.47 3.87
CA PRO A 130 14.04 -21.19 4.26
C PRO A 130 12.50 -21.21 4.34
N ASP A 131 11.85 -21.97 3.44
CA ASP A 131 10.39 -22.13 3.40
C ASP A 131 9.81 -22.70 4.71
N GLN A 132 10.56 -23.58 5.38
CA GLN A 132 10.16 -24.20 6.65
C GLN A 132 10.71 -23.41 7.84
N ALA A 133 11.97 -22.98 7.79
CA ALA A 133 12.60 -22.23 8.86
C ALA A 133 11.84 -20.94 9.20
N ARG A 134 11.28 -20.25 8.19
CA ARG A 134 10.54 -18.99 8.36
C ARG A 134 9.30 -19.08 9.26
N TYR A 135 8.82 -20.27 9.61
CA TYR A 135 7.65 -20.42 10.49
C TYR A 135 7.88 -19.83 11.89
N VAL A 136 9.14 -19.63 12.29
CA VAL A 136 9.49 -18.96 13.54
C VAL A 136 9.58 -17.44 13.41
N LEU A 137 9.55 -16.89 12.18
CA LEU A 137 9.66 -15.45 11.97
C LEU A 137 8.37 -14.75 12.42
N PRO A 138 8.49 -13.66 13.20
CA PRO A 138 7.34 -13.00 13.79
C PRO A 138 6.57 -12.16 12.78
N ASN A 139 5.33 -11.87 13.15
CA ASN A 139 4.42 -10.98 12.43
C ASN A 139 4.98 -9.55 12.20
N ALA A 140 5.89 -9.12 13.07
CA ALA A 140 6.57 -7.83 12.95
C ALA A 140 7.66 -7.79 11.88
N THR A 141 8.07 -8.94 11.31
CA THR A 141 9.11 -8.98 10.27
C THR A 141 8.77 -8.03 9.13
N GLU A 142 9.76 -7.23 8.72
CA GLU A 142 9.63 -6.31 7.61
C GLU A 142 9.42 -7.08 6.30
N THR A 143 8.61 -6.52 5.42
CA THR A 143 8.42 -7.00 4.07
C THR A 143 8.30 -5.83 3.11
N GLN A 144 8.60 -6.12 1.85
CA GLN A 144 8.49 -5.18 0.75
C GLN A 144 7.55 -5.77 -0.29
N LEU A 145 6.69 -4.93 -0.85
CA LEU A 145 5.82 -5.32 -1.94
C LEU A 145 5.64 -4.20 -2.96
N ILE A 146 5.44 -4.63 -4.20
CA ILE A 146 4.90 -3.80 -5.28
C ILE A 146 3.39 -4.00 -5.29
N MET A 147 2.64 -2.89 -5.32
CA MET A 147 1.18 -2.90 -5.39
C MET A 147 0.71 -2.00 -6.54
N THR A 148 -0.08 -2.55 -7.46
CA THR A 148 -0.74 -1.78 -8.53
C THR A 148 -2.25 -1.75 -8.28
N MET A 149 -2.86 -0.56 -8.33
CA MET A 149 -4.32 -0.36 -8.22
C MET A 149 -4.79 0.65 -9.27
N ASN A 150 -5.97 0.44 -9.84
CA ASN A 150 -6.67 1.50 -10.58
C ASN A 150 -7.22 2.56 -9.61
N PHE A 151 -7.58 3.75 -10.09
CA PHE A 151 -8.00 4.84 -9.19
C PHE A 151 -9.31 4.53 -8.46
N ARG A 152 -10.21 3.70 -9.03
CA ARG A 152 -11.43 3.27 -8.33
C ARG A 152 -11.12 2.42 -7.11
N GLU A 153 -10.28 1.40 -7.26
CA GLU A 153 -9.83 0.59 -6.13
C GLU A 153 -9.04 1.46 -5.14
N LEU A 154 -8.26 2.41 -5.63
CA LEU A 154 -7.52 3.32 -4.76
C LEU A 154 -8.45 4.17 -3.88
N HIS A 155 -9.54 4.71 -4.43
CA HIS A 155 -10.58 5.35 -3.61
C HIS A 155 -11.18 4.40 -2.57
N HIS A 156 -11.51 3.16 -2.96
CA HIS A 156 -12.04 2.17 -2.04
C HIS A 156 -11.04 1.85 -0.91
N PHE A 157 -9.79 1.59 -1.27
CA PHE A 157 -8.68 1.36 -0.35
C PHE A 157 -8.54 2.50 0.65
N LEU A 158 -8.45 3.74 0.16
CA LEU A 158 -8.29 4.93 1.00
C LEU A 158 -9.48 5.08 1.96
N SER A 159 -10.72 4.95 1.46
CA SER A 159 -11.93 5.08 2.29
C SER A 159 -11.96 4.12 3.49
N LEU A 160 -11.39 2.92 3.33
CA LEU A 160 -11.32 1.92 4.40
C LEU A 160 -10.09 2.08 5.29
N ARG A 161 -8.96 2.48 4.71
CA ARG A 161 -7.64 2.35 5.35
C ARG A 161 -7.10 3.65 5.93
N THR A 162 -7.69 4.79 5.61
CA THR A 162 -7.49 6.04 6.36
C THR A 162 -8.47 6.19 7.53
N SER A 163 -9.42 5.25 7.68
CA SER A 163 -10.38 5.23 8.78
C SER A 163 -9.68 4.96 10.12
N SER A 164 -10.19 5.56 11.20
CA SER A 164 -9.75 5.30 12.58
C SER A 164 -9.94 3.84 13.04
N LYS A 165 -10.75 3.06 12.32
CA LYS A 165 -10.95 1.62 12.57
C LYS A 165 -9.83 0.74 12.00
N ALA A 166 -9.00 1.26 11.09
CA ALA A 166 -7.88 0.53 10.54
C ALA A 166 -6.71 0.49 11.54
N SER A 167 -5.83 -0.52 11.46
CA SER A 167 -4.60 -0.53 12.26
C SER A 167 -3.73 0.68 11.92
N GLU A 168 -3.09 1.29 12.90
CA GLU A 168 -2.33 2.53 12.70
C GLU A 168 -1.20 2.42 11.68
N GLU A 169 -0.49 1.29 11.61
CA GLU A 169 0.54 1.07 10.57
C GLU A 169 -0.07 1.10 9.15
N MET A 170 -1.26 0.52 8.98
CA MET A 170 -2.02 0.57 7.72
C MET A 170 -2.49 2.00 7.41
N GLN A 171 -2.90 2.76 8.44
CA GLN A 171 -3.24 4.17 8.26
C GLN A 171 -2.03 4.98 7.80
N GLU A 172 -0.83 4.71 8.32
CA GLU A 172 0.39 5.38 7.89
C GLU A 172 0.70 5.15 6.39
N VAL A 173 0.57 3.89 5.93
CA VAL A 173 0.69 3.55 4.51
C VAL A 173 -0.39 4.25 3.68
N ALA A 174 -1.66 4.15 4.10
CA ALA A 174 -2.77 4.72 3.35
C ALA A 174 -2.74 6.25 3.27
N ASN A 175 -2.38 6.93 4.35
CA ASN A 175 -2.25 8.39 4.37
C ASN A 175 -1.08 8.86 3.51
N SER A 176 0.02 8.10 3.45
CA SER A 176 1.14 8.41 2.56
C SER A 176 0.72 8.34 1.09
N ILE A 177 -0.03 7.29 0.71
CA ILE A 177 -0.62 7.15 -0.63
C ILE A 177 -1.61 8.29 -0.92
N LYS A 178 -2.53 8.56 0.02
CA LYS A 178 -3.54 9.62 -0.12
C LYS A 178 -2.91 10.97 -0.43
N ARG A 179 -1.90 11.36 0.34
CA ARG A 179 -1.19 12.63 0.15
C ARG A 179 -0.59 12.74 -1.26
N ILE A 180 0.12 11.71 -1.72
CA ILE A 180 0.70 11.70 -3.06
C ILE A 180 -0.39 11.79 -4.14
N CYS A 181 -1.51 11.08 -3.95
CA CYS A 181 -2.63 11.11 -4.90
C CYS A 181 -3.29 12.49 -4.97
N GLN A 182 -3.45 13.17 -3.83
CA GLN A 182 -3.99 14.53 -3.76
C GLN A 182 -3.07 15.56 -4.41
N GLU A 183 -1.75 15.39 -4.28
CA GLU A 183 -0.75 16.23 -4.92
C GLU A 183 -0.71 16.01 -6.44
N MET A 184 -0.79 14.75 -6.91
CA MET A 184 -0.62 14.38 -8.32
C MET A 184 -1.90 14.47 -9.16
N TRP A 185 -3.05 14.13 -8.58
CA TRP A 185 -4.35 14.06 -9.28
C TRP A 185 -5.46 14.75 -8.46
N PRO A 186 -5.36 16.07 -8.27
CA PRO A 186 -6.28 16.83 -7.43
C PRO A 186 -7.72 16.84 -7.97
N ASN A 187 -7.94 16.66 -9.27
CA ASN A 187 -9.30 16.61 -9.83
C ASN A 187 -10.00 15.27 -9.56
N VAL A 188 -9.24 14.24 -9.16
CA VAL A 188 -9.79 12.93 -8.78
C VAL A 188 -9.81 12.77 -7.25
N PHE A 189 -8.71 13.10 -6.56
CA PHE A 189 -8.55 12.83 -5.12
C PHE A 189 -8.61 14.08 -4.22
N GLY A 190 -8.65 15.28 -4.78
CA GLY A 190 -8.58 16.54 -4.03
C GLY A 190 -9.88 16.95 -3.32
N SER A 191 -10.99 16.25 -3.56
CA SER A 191 -12.28 16.54 -2.94
C SER A 191 -12.60 15.56 -1.80
N GLU A 192 -11.92 15.73 -0.67
CA GLU A 192 -12.29 15.21 0.65
C GLU A 192 -11.91 16.19 1.76
#